data_AF-A0AAW0WVZ1-F1
#
_entry.id   AF-A0AAW0WVZ1-F1
#
_cell.length_a   1.000
_cell.length_b   1.000
_cell.length_c   1.000
_cell.angle_alpha   90.00
_cell.angle_beta   90.00
_cell.angle_gamma   90.00
#
_symmetry.space_group_name_H-M   'P 1'
#
loop_
_entity.id
_entity.type
_entity.pdbx_description
1 polymer ?
#
loop_
_entity_poly.entity_id
_entity_poly.type
_entity_poly.pdbx_seq_one_letter_code
_entity_poly.pdbx_strand_id
1 'polypeptide(L)'
;MVILPIHIFILYLVMSAVLHVRSTFLGITYESRCPNSDDIFPCKCLPEDDTIDCSEVGSEEELAQAFSANFPNLNFNMLTIVNNTNLTVLRDGTFGNATFQVVHIMNGVLEEIEPNALSASFSTAHELMFTDNNI
;
A
#
# COMPACT_ATOMS: atom_id res chain seq x y z
N MET A 1 -46.62 -13.94 -34.20
CA MET A 1 -45.45 -14.79 -33.87
C MET A 1 -44.31 -14.34 -34.77
N VAL A 2 -43.48 -13.39 -34.30
CA VAL A 2 -42.40 -12.80 -35.11
C VAL A 2 -41.16 -13.66 -34.91
N ILE A 3 -40.85 -14.49 -35.90
CA ILE A 3 -39.64 -15.30 -35.94
C ILE A 3 -38.51 -14.36 -36.36
N LEU A 4 -37.70 -13.90 -35.41
CA LEU A 4 -36.47 -13.18 -35.75
C LEU A 4 -35.50 -14.14 -36.45
N PRO A 5 -34.83 -13.71 -37.54
CA PRO A 5 -33.90 -14.54 -38.27
C PRO A 5 -32.68 -14.88 -37.40
N ILE A 6 -32.25 -16.15 -37.44
CA ILE A 6 -31.13 -16.73 -36.68
C ILE A 6 -29.84 -15.89 -36.82
N HIS A 7 -29.65 -15.22 -37.95
CA HIS A 7 -28.52 -14.30 -38.17
C HIS A 7 -28.48 -13.09 -37.23
N ILE A 8 -29.64 -12.55 -36.81
CA ILE A 8 -29.70 -11.37 -35.93
C ILE A 8 -29.39 -11.76 -34.47
N PHE A 9 -29.77 -12.98 -34.04
CA PHE A 9 -29.46 -13.51 -32.72
C PHE A 9 -27.96 -13.80 -32.54
N ILE A 10 -27.31 -14.30 -33.59
CA ILE A 10 -25.86 -14.53 -33.62
C ILE A 10 -25.11 -13.20 -33.54
N LEU A 11 -25.54 -12.15 -34.26
CA LEU A 11 -24.92 -10.83 -34.18
C LEU A 11 -24.98 -10.22 -32.76
N TYR A 12 -26.10 -10.41 -32.04
CA TYR A 12 -26.25 -9.90 -30.68
C TYR A 12 -25.36 -10.64 -29.66
N LEU A 13 -25.23 -11.96 -29.78
CA LEU A 13 -24.34 -12.76 -28.92
C LEU A 13 -22.86 -12.47 -29.18
N VAL A 14 -22.48 -12.21 -30.44
CA VAL A 14 -21.11 -11.83 -30.79
C VAL A 14 -20.78 -10.43 -30.28
N MET A 15 -21.72 -9.46 -30.30
CA MET A 15 -21.48 -8.13 -29.71
C MET A 15 -21.37 -8.15 -28.18
N SER A 16 -22.14 -8.98 -27.47
CA SER A 16 -22.01 -9.11 -26.01
C SER A 16 -20.72 -9.81 -25.57
N ALA A 17 -20.16 -10.70 -26.39
CA ALA A 17 -18.86 -11.34 -26.12
C ALA A 17 -17.67 -10.39 -26.36
N VAL A 18 -17.79 -9.41 -27.26
CA VAL A 18 -16.75 -8.40 -27.50
C VAL A 18 -16.69 -7.37 -26.35
N LEU A 19 -17.80 -7.12 -25.64
CA LEU A 19 -17.82 -6.20 -24.50
C LEU A 19 -17.19 -6.76 -23.21
N HIS A 20 -16.89 -8.06 -23.12
CA HIS A 20 -16.31 -8.66 -21.91
C HIS A 20 -14.83 -9.00 -22.01
N VAL A 21 -14.23 -8.94 -23.20
CA VAL A 21 -12.81 -9.31 -23.38
C VAL A 21 -12.17 -8.42 -24.42
N ARG A 22 -11.68 -7.24 -23.99
CA ARG A 22 -10.51 -6.52 -24.53
C ARG A 22 -10.34 -5.17 -23.84
N SER A 23 -9.93 -5.22 -22.57
CA SER A 23 -8.99 -4.22 -22.07
C SER A 23 -7.59 -4.85 -22.12
N THR A 24 -7.10 -5.11 -23.34
CA THR A 24 -5.65 -5.15 -23.58
C THR A 24 -5.18 -3.71 -23.61
N PHE A 25 -5.12 -3.10 -22.43
CA PHE A 25 -4.31 -1.90 -22.24
C PHE A 25 -2.87 -2.42 -22.19
N LEU A 26 -2.13 -2.15 -23.28
CA LEU A 26 -0.68 -2.22 -23.42
C LEU A 26 0.03 -3.19 -22.45
N GLY A 27 0.53 -4.31 -22.97
CA GLY A 27 1.40 -5.25 -22.26
C GLY A 27 2.74 -4.64 -21.83
N ILE A 28 2.69 -3.73 -20.89
CA ILE A 28 3.70 -3.55 -19.86
C ILE A 28 3.04 -4.23 -18.66
N THR A 29 3.55 -5.39 -18.24
CA THR A 29 3.29 -5.84 -16.88
C THR A 29 3.96 -4.81 -15.98
N TYR A 30 3.23 -3.74 -15.64
CA TYR A 30 3.63 -2.91 -14.52
C TYR A 30 3.39 -3.79 -13.31
N GLU A 31 4.40 -4.58 -12.97
CA GLU A 31 4.42 -5.31 -11.72
C GLU A 31 4.39 -4.23 -10.64
N SER A 32 3.17 -3.98 -10.16
CA SER A 32 2.90 -2.99 -9.13
C SER A 32 3.81 -3.32 -7.96
N ARG A 33 4.76 -2.42 -7.68
CA ARG A 33 5.60 -2.52 -6.47
C ARG A 33 4.76 -2.44 -5.20
N CYS A 34 3.56 -1.86 -5.32
CA CYS A 34 2.60 -1.73 -4.26
C CYS A 34 1.81 -3.03 -4.04
N PRO A 35 1.55 -3.39 -2.77
CA PRO A 35 0.60 -4.45 -2.41
C PRO A 35 -0.84 -4.08 -2.81
N ASN A 36 -1.75 -5.03 -2.66
CA ASN A 36 -3.18 -4.76 -2.81
C ASN A 36 -3.63 -3.71 -1.79
N SER A 37 -4.35 -2.68 -2.24
CA SER A 37 -4.80 -1.57 -1.39
C SER A 37 -5.72 -2.00 -0.26
N ASP A 38 -6.52 -3.04 -0.47
CA ASP A 38 -7.47 -3.54 0.53
C ASP A 38 -6.74 -4.29 1.66
N ASP A 39 -5.60 -4.91 1.35
CA ASP A 39 -4.79 -5.68 2.31
C ASP A 39 -3.97 -4.77 3.22
N ILE A 40 -3.64 -3.55 2.77
CA ILE A 40 -2.85 -2.57 3.54
C ILE A 40 -3.66 -1.41 4.10
N PHE A 41 -4.97 -1.35 3.86
CA PHE A 41 -5.83 -0.29 4.37
C PHE A 41 -5.71 -0.17 5.89
N PRO A 42 -5.55 1.04 6.47
CA PRO A 42 -5.72 2.37 5.86
C PRO A 42 -4.45 2.97 5.24
N CYS A 43 -3.33 2.24 5.22
CA CYS A 43 -2.14 2.70 4.53
C CYS A 43 -2.36 2.75 3.01
N LYS A 44 -1.64 3.66 2.36
CA LYS A 44 -1.64 3.85 0.91
C LYS A 44 -0.23 3.69 0.38
N CYS A 45 -0.09 3.00 -0.75
CA CYS A 45 1.16 2.92 -1.47
C CYS A 45 1.11 3.83 -2.69
N LEU A 46 2.07 4.73 -2.81
CA LEU A 46 2.20 5.71 -3.89
C LEU A 46 3.31 5.24 -4.85
N PRO A 47 2.96 4.66 -6.02
CA PRO A 47 3.94 4.03 -6.91
C PRO A 47 4.93 5.00 -7.58
N GLU A 48 4.56 6.28 -7.66
CA GLU A 48 5.39 7.29 -8.33
C GLU A 48 6.67 7.59 -7.54
N ASP A 49 6.58 7.54 -6.21
CA ASP A 49 7.67 7.90 -5.28
C ASP A 49 8.17 6.72 -4.44
N ASP A 50 7.63 5.50 -4.66
CA ASP A 50 7.83 4.31 -3.82
C ASP A 50 7.59 4.63 -2.31
N THR A 51 6.51 5.36 -2.03
CA THR A 51 6.15 5.83 -0.68
C THR A 51 4.99 5.04 -0.09
N ILE A 52 5.10 4.65 1.18
CA ILE A 52 3.99 4.13 1.98
C ILE A 52 3.52 5.21 2.94
N ASP A 53 2.27 5.65 2.79
CA ASP A 53 1.61 6.60 3.68
C ASP A 53 0.66 5.85 4.63
N CYS A 54 0.98 5.85 5.92
CA CYS A 54 0.20 5.23 6.98
C CYS A 54 -0.36 6.28 7.95
N SER A 55 -0.54 7.53 7.53
CA SER A 55 -1.02 8.62 8.39
C SER A 55 -2.41 8.37 9.00
N GLU A 56 -3.22 7.53 8.36
CA GLU A 56 -4.61 7.25 8.74
C GLU A 56 -4.76 6.00 9.64
N VAL A 57 -3.67 5.38 10.11
CA VAL A 57 -3.77 4.22 11.01
C VAL A 57 -4.41 4.59 12.34
N GLY A 58 -5.37 3.77 12.78
CA GLY A 58 -6.16 3.93 13.99
C GLY A 58 -5.55 3.29 15.23
N SER A 59 -4.57 2.38 15.08
CA SER A 59 -3.79 1.82 16.19
C SER A 59 -2.49 1.17 15.74
N GLU A 60 -1.64 0.81 16.69
CA GLU A 60 -0.43 0.03 16.47
C GLU A 60 -0.72 -1.35 15.84
N GLU A 61 -1.83 -1.99 16.23
CA GLU A 61 -2.25 -3.29 15.67
C GLU A 61 -2.65 -3.16 14.20
N GLU A 62 -3.34 -2.07 13.83
CA GLU A 62 -3.73 -1.83 12.44
C GLU A 62 -2.50 -1.59 11.55
N LEU A 63 -1.51 -0.84 12.07
CA LEU A 63 -0.23 -0.65 11.38
C LEU A 63 0.50 -2.00 11.19
N ALA A 64 0.61 -2.81 12.24
CA ALA A 64 1.24 -4.13 12.14
C ALA A 64 0.48 -5.06 11.17
N GLN A 65 -0.85 -4.98 11.16
CA GLN A 65 -1.69 -5.75 10.24
C GLN A 65 -1.45 -5.36 8.78
N ALA A 66 -1.34 -4.06 8.47
CA ALA A 66 -1.04 -3.59 7.12
C ALA A 66 0.30 -4.15 6.60
N PHE A 67 1.32 -4.23 7.47
CA PHE A 67 2.63 -4.80 7.13
C PHE A 67 2.71 -6.33 7.18
N SER A 68 1.62 -7.01 7.56
CA SER A 68 1.48 -8.46 7.42
C SER A 68 0.98 -8.90 6.03
N ALA A 69 0.55 -7.93 5.19
CA ALA A 69 0.09 -8.17 3.84
C ALA A 69 1.20 -8.73 2.92
N ASN A 70 0.82 -9.16 1.72
CA ASN A 70 1.78 -9.59 0.73
C ASN A 70 2.32 -8.39 -0.07
N PHE A 71 3.57 -8.03 0.18
CA PHE A 71 4.27 -6.94 -0.50
C PHE A 71 5.05 -7.45 -1.72
N PRO A 72 4.71 -7.03 -2.96
CA PRO A 72 5.44 -7.42 -4.17
C PRO A 72 6.88 -6.91 -4.18
N ASN A 73 7.13 -5.79 -3.50
CA ASN A 73 8.45 -5.23 -3.25
C ASN A 73 8.60 -4.93 -1.76
N LEU A 74 9.80 -5.17 -1.21
CA LEU A 74 10.11 -4.89 0.19
C LEU A 74 10.95 -3.62 0.38
N ASN A 75 11.46 -3.03 -0.70
CA ASN A 75 12.34 -1.87 -0.63
C ASN A 75 11.59 -0.62 -1.06
N PHE A 76 11.23 0.22 -0.09
CA PHE A 76 10.52 1.47 -0.31
C PHE A 76 11.46 2.65 -0.13
N ASN A 77 11.16 3.73 -0.84
CA ASN A 77 11.89 4.97 -0.68
C ASN A 77 11.53 5.61 0.66
N MET A 78 10.23 5.76 0.95
CA MET A 78 9.75 6.51 2.10
C MET A 78 8.60 5.81 2.84
N LEU A 79 8.65 5.86 4.17
CA LEU A 79 7.49 5.69 5.05
C LEU A 79 7.08 7.06 5.59
N THR A 80 5.79 7.39 5.52
CA THR A 80 5.25 8.61 6.10
C THR A 80 4.06 8.34 7.02
N ILE A 81 4.08 8.92 8.22
CA ILE A 81 3.00 8.89 9.21
C ILE A 81 2.91 10.31 9.80
N VAL A 82 1.99 11.12 9.29
CA VAL A 82 1.90 12.54 9.65
C VAL A 82 0.54 12.86 10.25
N ASN A 83 0.50 13.70 11.29
CA ASN A 83 -0.74 14.08 11.99
C ASN A 83 -1.48 12.89 12.61
N ASN A 84 -0.79 11.78 12.88
CA ASN A 84 -1.41 10.61 13.46
C ASN A 84 -1.51 10.76 14.98
N THR A 85 -2.74 10.78 15.50
CA THR A 85 -3.03 10.94 16.93
C THR A 85 -3.31 9.62 17.67
N ASN A 86 -3.09 8.49 17.00
CA ASN A 86 -3.44 7.17 17.54
C ASN A 86 -2.22 6.26 17.75
N LEU A 87 -1.10 6.55 17.09
CA LEU A 87 0.14 5.78 17.19
C LEU A 87 1.03 6.36 18.30
N THR A 88 1.08 5.67 19.43
CA THR A 88 1.88 6.05 20.61
C THR A 88 3.19 5.28 20.70
N VAL A 89 3.22 4.04 20.21
CA VAL A 89 4.42 3.20 20.24
C VAL A 89 4.69 2.60 18.88
N LEU A 90 5.91 2.78 18.37
CA LEU A 90 6.38 2.03 17.21
C LEU A 90 7.07 0.75 17.67
N ARG A 91 6.36 -0.37 17.58
CA ARG A 91 6.77 -1.66 18.14
C ARG A 91 7.81 -2.38 17.29
N ASP A 92 8.56 -3.27 17.93
CA ASP A 92 9.50 -4.17 17.31
C ASP A 92 8.81 -5.05 16.28
N GLY A 93 9.41 -5.14 15.08
CA GLY A 93 8.92 -6.00 14.01
C GLY A 93 7.64 -5.53 13.30
N THR A 94 7.11 -4.34 13.62
CA THR A 94 5.91 -3.78 12.96
C THR A 94 5.99 -3.83 11.43
N PHE A 95 7.16 -3.54 10.85
CA PHE A 95 7.33 -3.49 9.39
C PHE A 95 7.76 -4.82 8.76
N GLY A 96 7.91 -5.89 9.55
CA GLY A 96 8.41 -7.17 9.08
C GLY A 96 9.73 -7.04 8.31
N ASN A 97 9.71 -7.41 7.03
CA ASN A 97 10.87 -7.34 6.15
C ASN A 97 10.88 -6.08 5.24
N ALA A 98 9.89 -5.20 5.35
CA ALA A 98 9.87 -3.97 4.58
C ALA A 98 10.97 -3.03 5.07
N THR A 99 11.70 -2.45 4.12
CA THR A 99 12.82 -1.52 4.36
C THR A 99 12.48 -0.17 3.78
N PHE A 100 12.89 0.88 4.47
CA PHE A 100 12.71 2.28 4.05
C PHE A 100 14.06 2.98 4.02
N GLN A 101 14.23 3.90 3.07
CA GLN A 101 15.40 4.78 3.02
C GLN A 101 15.17 6.06 3.83
N VAL A 102 13.92 6.53 3.83
CA VAL A 102 13.45 7.70 4.56
C VAL A 102 12.27 7.30 5.45
N VAL A 103 12.31 7.68 6.73
CA VAL A 103 11.19 7.46 7.66
C VAL A 103 10.79 8.80 8.27
N HIS A 104 9.59 9.25 7.95
CA HIS A 104 9.00 10.47 8.48
C HIS A 104 7.79 10.12 9.34
N ILE A 105 7.91 10.32 10.65
CA ILE A 105 6.77 10.25 11.56
C ILE A 105 6.69 11.60 12.26
N MET A 106 5.71 12.44 11.92
CA MET A 106 5.72 13.86 12.32
C MET A 106 4.36 14.36 12.77
N ASN A 107 4.36 15.41 13.60
CA ASN A 107 3.15 16.09 14.07
C ASN A 107 2.14 15.13 14.74
N GLY A 108 2.63 14.12 15.45
CA GLY A 108 1.83 13.04 16.02
C GLY A 108 1.87 13.00 17.54
N VAL A 109 1.52 11.82 18.08
CA VAL A 109 1.57 11.54 19.53
C VAL A 109 2.51 10.37 19.84
N LEU A 110 3.46 10.06 18.95
CA LEU A 110 4.42 8.99 19.18
C LEU A 110 5.23 9.31 20.44
N GLU A 111 5.33 8.36 21.37
CA GLU A 111 6.03 8.47 22.65
C GLU A 111 7.24 7.54 22.71
N GLU A 112 7.18 6.38 22.04
CA GLU A 112 8.23 5.37 22.10
C GLU A 112 8.50 4.75 20.73
N ILE A 113 9.78 4.53 20.44
CA ILE A 113 10.25 3.69 19.33
C ILE A 113 11.03 2.54 19.95
N GLU A 114 10.51 1.32 19.82
CA GLU A 114 11.18 0.14 20.36
C GLU A 114 12.51 -0.12 19.60
N PRO A 115 13.54 -0.70 20.25
CA PRO A 115 14.91 -0.73 19.73
C PRO A 115 15.09 -1.39 18.35
N ASN A 116 14.21 -2.33 17.97
CA ASN A 116 14.27 -3.07 16.71
C ASN A 116 13.11 -2.75 15.77
N ALA A 117 12.30 -1.73 16.07
CA ALA A 117 11.16 -1.31 15.25
C ALA A 117 11.56 -1.05 13.79
N LEU A 118 12.72 -0.44 13.57
CA LEU A 118 13.28 -0.11 12.25
C LEU A 118 14.46 -1.01 11.85
N SER A 119 14.63 -2.17 12.50
CA SER A 119 15.80 -3.04 12.31
C SER A 119 16.03 -3.47 10.86
N ALA A 120 14.96 -3.76 10.11
CA ALA A 120 15.04 -4.10 8.68
C ALA A 120 15.64 -2.95 7.83
N SER A 121 15.52 -1.71 8.29
CA SER A 121 16.00 -0.51 7.58
C SER A 121 17.39 -0.04 8.05
N PHE A 122 18.04 -0.69 9.02
CA PHE A 122 19.32 -0.21 9.60
C PHE A 122 20.44 -0.02 8.56
N SER A 123 20.46 -0.81 7.49
CA SER A 123 21.47 -0.69 6.42
C SER A 123 21.06 0.20 5.25
N THR A 124 19.78 0.58 5.15
CA THR A 124 19.22 1.30 4.00
C THR A 124 18.76 2.72 4.34
N ALA A 125 18.36 2.94 5.59
CA ALA A 125 17.89 4.24 6.06
C ALA A 125 19.03 5.25 6.09
N HIS A 126 18.80 6.40 5.47
CA HIS A 126 19.70 7.55 5.53
C HIS A 126 19.03 8.79 6.13
N GLU A 127 17.72 8.74 6.37
CA GLU A 127 16.97 9.83 7.01
C GLU A 127 15.87 9.28 7.92
N LEU A 128 15.89 9.71 9.18
CA LEU A 128 14.87 9.43 10.19
C LEU A 128 14.41 10.77 10.78
N MET A 129 13.14 11.11 10.64
CA MET A 129 12.54 12.34 11.15
C MET A 129 11.35 12.02 12.07
N PHE A 130 11.46 12.44 13.33
CA PHE A 130 10.46 12.23 14.38
C PHE A 130 9.93 13.54 14.99
N THR A 131 10.01 14.65 14.24
CA THR A 131 9.70 16.00 14.72
C THR A 131 8.24 16.17 15.16
N ASP A 132 8.00 16.98 16.18
CA ASP A 132 6.65 17.29 16.68
C ASP A 132 5.88 16.03 17.12
N ASN A 133 6.58 15.13 17.83
CA ASN A 133 6.02 14.02 18.60
C ASN A 133 6.40 14.16 20.08
N ASN A 134 5.98 13.19 20.92
CA ASN A 134 6.22 13.15 22.36
C ASN A 134 7.42 12.27 22.77
N ILE A 135 8.39 12.06 21.86
CA ILE A 135 9.56 11.19 22.07
C ILE A 135 10.72 11.87 22.81
#